data_AF-A0A554KH14-F1
#
_entry.id   AF-A0A554KH14-F1
#
_cell.length_a   1.000
_cell.length_b   1.000
_cell.length_c   1.000
_cell.angle_alpha   90.00
_cell.angle_beta   90.00
_cell.angle_gamma   90.00
#
_symmetry.space_group_name_H-M   'P 1'
#
loop_
_entity.id
_entity.type
_entity.pdbx_description
1 polymer ?
#
loop_
_entity_poly.entity_id
_entity_poly.type
_entity_poly.pdbx_seq_one_letter_code
_entity_poly.pdbx_strand_id
1 'polypeptide(L)'
;MSLLSPSSGPQKSIASLDRRQFGGHVLRACAAFAGTYGLLLPGCKRPHEQGAHSTHELTEDEKLAQLQLQQQHPFHRNATQWLRKEGGGIVQGCDTSAAPVTIVEEVCVEDRFKKLRSMPGLRYRRTPGAGILSPREKDYRFVKQTLALHGADRTHPVTFIADSHKECGAALKFAKDHGLDPGDADAIAQRELQERVKELHDSGVDARYGEHLSVDGFHAGIMAIVDGTYGRLHDYRKTGLPQSYVVSTPDDEELADGLGICMDVARSHHAYGDLLEAFTILAIQDPKNRDATKQVMNVVERVASTRKNLRVAVVPWIYRG
;
A
#
# COMPACT_ATOMS: atom_id res chain seq x y z
N MET A 1 -1.32 -48.90 51.63
CA MET A 1 -2.52 -48.67 52.47
C MET A 1 -2.55 -47.21 52.88
N SER A 2 -3.76 -46.66 52.97
CA SER A 2 -4.17 -45.26 53.20
C SER A 2 -4.08 -44.29 52.02
N LEU A 3 -5.26 -44.18 51.41
CA LEU A 3 -5.76 -43.19 50.47
C LEU A 3 -6.07 -41.87 51.19
N LEU A 4 -5.77 -40.75 50.54
CA LEU A 4 -6.50 -39.50 50.77
C LEU A 4 -6.80 -38.85 49.43
N SER A 5 -8.08 -38.89 49.08
CA SER A 5 -8.72 -38.21 47.95
C SER A 5 -8.86 -36.70 48.22
N PRO A 6 -8.80 -35.85 47.18
CA PRO A 6 -9.45 -34.55 47.22
C PRO A 6 -10.83 -34.59 46.56
N SER A 7 -11.77 -33.96 47.25
CA SER A 7 -13.19 -33.79 46.99
C SER A 7 -13.51 -33.21 45.62
N SER A 8 -14.51 -33.81 44.96
CA SER A 8 -15.26 -33.30 43.83
C SER A 8 -16.05 -32.03 44.18
N GLY A 9 -15.64 -30.89 43.63
CA GLY A 9 -16.48 -29.68 43.54
C GLY A 9 -17.58 -29.84 42.47
N PRO A 10 -18.68 -29.07 42.55
CA PRO A 10 -19.83 -29.27 41.67
C PRO A 10 -19.51 -28.85 40.23
N GLN A 11 -19.54 -29.82 39.31
CA GLN A 11 -19.66 -29.59 37.88
C GLN A 11 -21.00 -28.86 37.61
N LYS A 12 -20.94 -27.56 37.31
CA LYS A 12 -22.05 -26.88 36.65
C LYS A 12 -21.97 -27.19 35.16
N SER A 13 -22.87 -28.05 34.69
CA SER A 13 -23.12 -28.27 33.27
C SER A 13 -23.62 -26.97 32.64
N ILE A 14 -22.85 -26.39 31.72
CA ILE A 14 -23.37 -25.38 30.79
C ILE A 14 -23.93 -26.16 29.60
N ALA A 15 -25.14 -26.66 29.78
CA ALA A 15 -25.96 -27.19 28.71
C ALA A 15 -27.41 -26.76 28.96
N SER A 16 -27.73 -25.55 28.50
CA SER A 16 -29.01 -25.17 27.89
C SER A 16 -29.13 -23.64 27.82
N LEU A 17 -28.27 -23.00 27.02
CA LEU A 17 -28.63 -21.70 26.46
C LEU A 17 -29.58 -21.97 25.30
N ASP A 18 -30.85 -21.70 25.57
CA ASP A 18 -31.99 -21.83 24.67
C ASP A 18 -31.72 -21.12 23.33
N ARG A 19 -31.74 -21.88 22.23
CA ARG A 19 -31.54 -21.39 20.85
C ARG A 19 -32.47 -20.23 20.48
N ARG A 20 -33.57 -20.01 21.21
CA ARG A 20 -34.49 -18.88 21.00
C ARG A 20 -33.98 -17.55 21.55
N GLN A 21 -33.09 -17.54 22.54
CA GLN A 21 -32.54 -16.30 23.09
C GLN A 21 -31.38 -15.73 22.25
N PHE A 22 -30.64 -16.59 21.52
CA PHE A 22 -29.59 -16.13 20.61
C PHE A 22 -30.17 -15.45 19.34
N GLY A 23 -31.34 -15.90 18.87
CA GLY A 23 -32.03 -15.30 17.71
C GLY A 23 -32.55 -13.88 17.95
N GLY A 24 -32.94 -13.54 19.18
CA GLY A 24 -33.47 -12.22 19.52
C GLY A 24 -32.41 -11.11 19.57
N HIS A 25 -31.17 -11.45 19.97
CA HIS A 25 -30.06 -10.49 20.02
C HIS A 25 -29.42 -10.26 18.64
N VAL A 26 -29.39 -11.28 17.77
CA VAL A 26 -28.88 -11.13 16.40
C VAL A 26 -29.87 -10.37 15.51
N LEU A 27 -31.19 -10.55 15.67
CA LEU A 27 -32.19 -9.81 14.89
C LEU A 27 -32.32 -8.32 15.29
N ARG A 28 -32.05 -7.95 16.54
CA ARG A 28 -31.97 -6.53 16.94
C ARG A 28 -30.68 -5.84 16.50
N ALA A 29 -29.57 -6.57 16.36
CA ALA A 29 -28.34 -6.03 15.78
C ALA A 29 -28.45 -5.83 14.25
N CYS A 30 -29.16 -6.70 13.53
CA CYS A 30 -29.42 -6.52 12.09
C CYS A 30 -30.43 -5.39 11.78
N ALA A 31 -31.42 -5.16 12.66
CA ALA A 31 -32.35 -4.03 12.50
C ALA A 31 -31.69 -2.66 12.78
N ALA A 32 -30.66 -2.62 13.63
CA ALA A 32 -29.85 -1.41 13.83
C ALA A 32 -28.91 -1.12 12.64
N PHE A 33 -28.49 -2.14 11.89
CA PHE A 33 -27.67 -1.99 10.69
C PHE A 33 -28.48 -1.58 9.45
N ALA A 34 -29.74 -2.05 9.35
CA ALA A 34 -30.67 -1.67 8.27
C ALA A 34 -31.28 -0.26 8.45
N GLY A 35 -31.21 0.33 9.64
CA GLY A 35 -31.62 1.72 9.91
C GLY A 35 -30.58 2.77 9.52
N THR A 36 -29.32 2.38 9.30
CA THR A 36 -28.21 3.30 8.95
C THR A 36 -27.84 3.26 7.46
N TYR A 37 -28.26 2.22 6.73
CA TYR A 37 -28.17 2.15 5.28
C TYR A 37 -29.57 1.99 4.70
N GLY A 38 -30.21 3.13 4.46
CA GLY A 38 -31.56 3.20 3.94
C GLY A 38 -31.76 2.34 2.71
N LEU A 39 -32.81 1.51 2.76
CA LEU A 39 -33.57 1.10 1.59
C LEU A 39 -33.86 2.35 0.75
N LEU A 40 -33.21 2.47 -0.41
CA LEU A 40 -33.70 3.32 -1.46
C LEU A 40 -34.85 2.62 -2.16
N LEU A 41 -36.05 3.09 -1.87
CA LEU A 41 -37.21 2.97 -2.76
C LEU A 41 -36.89 3.64 -4.11
N PRO A 42 -37.45 3.14 -5.23
CA PRO A 42 -37.26 3.75 -6.54
C PRO A 42 -37.98 5.10 -6.58
N GLY A 43 -37.23 6.20 -6.74
CA GLY A 43 -37.82 7.51 -7.03
C GLY A 43 -37.27 8.72 -6.28
N CYS A 44 -36.29 8.60 -5.39
CA CYS A 44 -35.64 9.76 -4.79
C CYS A 44 -34.29 10.04 -5.44
N LYS A 45 -34.26 11.06 -6.32
CA LYS A 45 -33.03 11.76 -6.72
C LYS A 45 -32.36 12.26 -5.43
N ARG A 46 -31.26 11.63 -5.02
CA ARG A 46 -30.38 12.23 -4.02
C ARG A 46 -29.67 13.41 -4.68
N PRO A 47 -29.54 14.56 -4.00
CA PRO A 47 -28.62 15.58 -4.47
C PRO A 47 -27.24 14.91 -4.52
N HIS A 48 -26.60 14.98 -5.68
CA HIS A 48 -25.16 14.79 -5.74
C HIS A 48 -24.57 15.75 -4.68
N GLU A 49 -24.18 15.23 -3.53
CA GLU A 49 -22.98 15.76 -2.90
C GLU A 49 -21.89 15.44 -3.91
N GLN A 50 -21.70 16.38 -4.84
CA GLN A 50 -20.44 16.58 -5.50
C GLN A 50 -19.45 16.75 -4.34
N GLY A 51 -18.91 15.64 -3.85
CA GLY A 51 -17.53 15.62 -3.43
C GLY A 51 -16.80 16.13 -4.66
N ALA A 52 -16.65 17.46 -4.72
CA ALA A 52 -15.80 18.08 -5.69
C ALA A 52 -14.49 17.31 -5.51
N HIS A 53 -14.14 16.51 -6.51
CA HIS A 53 -12.75 16.24 -6.78
C HIS A 53 -12.09 17.61 -6.59
N SER A 54 -11.20 17.75 -5.62
CA SER A 54 -10.43 18.97 -5.59
C SER A 54 -9.48 18.88 -6.78
N THR A 55 -10.02 19.14 -7.97
CA THR A 55 -9.31 19.43 -9.20
C THR A 55 -8.69 20.82 -9.04
N HIS A 56 -8.11 21.11 -7.87
CA HIS A 56 -7.15 22.19 -7.80
C HIS A 56 -5.92 21.69 -8.54
N GLU A 57 -6.04 21.69 -9.86
CA GLU A 57 -4.91 21.67 -10.72
C GLU A 57 -4.13 22.93 -10.38
N LEU A 58 -2.89 22.73 -9.93
CA LEU A 58 -1.99 23.84 -9.70
C LEU A 58 -1.80 24.59 -11.02
N THR A 59 -1.79 25.91 -10.95
CA THR A 59 -1.31 26.76 -12.04
C THR A 59 0.13 26.39 -12.39
N GLU A 60 0.58 26.76 -13.59
CA GLU A 60 1.97 26.48 -14.00
C GLU A 60 3.00 27.12 -13.05
N ASP A 61 2.73 28.33 -12.56
CA ASP A 61 3.56 29.01 -11.56
C ASP A 61 3.61 28.26 -10.21
N GLU A 62 2.47 27.72 -9.76
CA GLU A 62 2.42 26.90 -8.54
C GLU A 62 3.17 25.57 -8.74
N LYS A 63 3.05 24.94 -9.90
CA LYS A 63 3.81 23.73 -10.27
C LYS A 63 5.31 24.01 -10.24
N LEU A 64 5.74 25.13 -10.83
CA LEU A 64 7.13 25.59 -10.81
C LEU A 64 7.64 25.84 -9.39
N ALA A 65 6.87 26.53 -8.56
CA ALA A 65 7.24 26.80 -7.16
C ALA A 65 7.40 25.51 -6.36
N GLN A 66 6.48 24.55 -6.50
CA GLN A 66 6.56 23.24 -5.85
C GLN A 66 7.75 22.42 -6.36
N LEU A 67 7.99 22.43 -7.67
CA LEU A 67 9.13 21.74 -8.27
C LEU A 67 10.45 22.30 -7.73
N GLN A 68 10.59 23.63 -7.69
CA GLN A 68 11.77 24.29 -7.14
C GLN A 68 11.98 23.95 -5.66
N LEU A 69 10.91 23.93 -4.86
CA LEU A 69 10.97 23.55 -3.45
C LEU A 69 11.49 22.12 -3.28
N GLN A 70 10.94 21.16 -4.04
CA GLN A 70 11.41 19.78 -4.04
C GLN A 70 12.89 19.71 -4.48
N GLN A 71 13.28 20.33 -5.59
CA GLN A 71 14.65 20.33 -6.12
C GLN A 71 15.68 21.02 -5.19
N GLN A 72 15.24 21.91 -4.31
CA GLN A 72 16.08 22.54 -3.30
C GLN A 72 16.40 21.60 -2.12
N HIS A 73 15.64 20.51 -1.96
CA HIS A 73 15.90 19.56 -0.89
C HIS A 73 17.33 18.98 -1.01
N PRO A 74 18.12 18.95 0.08
CA PRO A 74 19.53 18.54 0.00
C PRO A 74 19.75 17.12 -0.55
N PHE A 75 18.76 16.25 -0.39
CA PHE A 75 18.79 14.90 -0.95
C PHE A 75 18.98 14.89 -2.48
N HIS A 76 18.31 15.76 -3.24
CA HIS A 76 18.43 15.77 -4.70
C HIS A 76 19.77 16.32 -5.21
N ARG A 77 20.51 17.07 -4.36
CA ARG A 77 21.79 17.68 -4.71
C ARG A 77 22.98 16.85 -4.25
N ASN A 78 22.87 16.24 -3.07
CA ASN A 78 23.95 15.45 -2.47
C ASN A 78 23.38 14.29 -1.64
N ALA A 79 22.71 13.36 -2.33
CA ALA A 79 22.02 12.23 -1.72
C ALA A 79 22.92 11.40 -0.81
N THR A 80 24.16 11.11 -1.23
CA THR A 80 25.10 10.31 -0.43
C THR A 80 25.48 11.00 0.89
N GLN A 81 25.79 12.30 0.88
CA GLN A 81 26.10 13.01 2.12
C GLN A 81 24.87 13.12 3.01
N TRP A 82 23.70 13.39 2.43
CA TRP A 82 22.44 13.47 3.16
C TRP A 82 22.12 12.13 3.84
N LEU A 83 22.17 11.01 3.12
CA LEU A 83 21.91 9.67 3.66
C LEU A 83 22.86 9.29 4.80
N ARG A 84 24.13 9.72 4.74
CA ARG A 84 25.08 9.50 5.85
C ARG A 84 24.67 10.23 7.13
N LYS A 85 24.05 11.41 7.00
CA LYS A 85 23.68 12.27 8.11
C LYS A 85 22.28 11.95 8.66
N GLU A 86 21.31 11.78 7.76
CA GLU A 86 19.88 11.69 8.07
C GLU A 86 19.28 10.30 7.77
N GLY A 87 19.95 9.49 6.94
CA GLY A 87 19.42 8.22 6.45
C GLY A 87 19.21 7.14 7.52
N GLY A 88 19.75 7.33 8.73
CA GLY A 88 19.46 6.46 9.88
C GLY A 88 17.96 6.41 10.23
N GLY A 89 17.22 7.48 9.94
CA GLY A 89 15.76 7.50 10.13
C GLY A 89 15.01 6.51 9.25
N ILE A 90 15.55 6.15 8.07
CA ILE A 90 14.90 5.19 7.15
C ILE A 90 14.81 3.82 7.83
N VAL A 91 15.87 3.42 8.54
CA VAL A 91 15.90 2.16 9.30
C VAL A 91 14.88 2.17 10.45
N GLN A 92 14.68 3.33 11.10
CA GLN A 92 13.65 3.47 12.15
C GLN A 92 12.22 3.34 11.61
N GLY A 93 12.04 3.66 10.33
CA GLY A 93 10.80 3.46 9.60
C GLY A 93 10.51 2.01 9.23
N CYS A 94 11.49 1.12 9.38
CA CYS A 94 11.35 -0.30 9.06
C CYS A 94 10.92 -1.13 10.27
N ASP A 95 10.16 -2.21 10.04
CA ASP A 95 10.07 -3.30 11.01
C ASP A 95 11.40 -4.05 11.09
N THR A 96 12.19 -3.73 12.13
CA THR A 96 13.45 -4.41 12.44
C THR A 96 13.26 -5.65 13.32
N SER A 97 12.01 -6.02 13.65
CA SER A 97 11.76 -7.17 14.50
C SER A 97 12.02 -8.51 13.78
N ALA A 98 12.27 -9.53 14.58
CA ALA A 98 12.30 -10.93 14.15
C ALA A 98 10.90 -11.59 14.19
N ALA A 99 9.83 -10.80 14.35
CA ALA A 99 8.48 -11.35 14.40
C ALA A 99 8.13 -12.07 13.09
N PRO A 100 7.45 -13.23 13.16
CA PRO A 100 6.96 -13.90 11.97
C PRO A 100 6.00 -12.98 11.22
N VAL A 101 5.99 -13.09 9.89
CA VAL A 101 5.03 -12.33 9.08
C VAL A 101 3.65 -12.91 9.32
N THR A 102 2.72 -12.06 9.74
CA THR A 102 1.33 -12.43 10.02
C THR A 102 0.35 -11.60 9.20
N ILE A 103 0.78 -10.45 8.67
CA ILE A 103 -0.04 -9.58 7.84
C ILE A 103 0.78 -9.12 6.64
N VAL A 104 0.18 -9.20 5.46
CA VAL A 104 0.65 -8.54 4.25
C VAL A 104 -0.41 -7.52 3.87
N GLU A 105 -0.06 -6.24 3.95
CA GLU A 105 -0.95 -5.14 3.62
C GLU A 105 -0.51 -4.56 2.29
N GLU A 106 -1.41 -4.58 1.32
CA GLU A 106 -1.21 -3.97 0.03
C GLU A 106 -1.86 -2.60 -0.01
N VAL A 107 -1.04 -1.61 -0.35
CA VAL A 107 -1.45 -0.22 -0.49
C VAL A 107 -0.91 0.35 -1.80
N CYS A 108 -1.41 1.52 -2.20
CA CYS A 108 -0.85 2.23 -3.35
C CYS A 108 0.61 2.64 -3.11
N VAL A 109 1.35 2.92 -4.19
CA VAL A 109 2.68 3.56 -4.14
C VAL A 109 2.68 4.98 -3.58
N GLU A 110 1.50 5.53 -3.32
CA GLU A 110 1.25 6.82 -2.69
C GLU A 110 1.95 6.93 -1.32
N ASP A 111 2.49 8.10 -0.99
CA ASP A 111 3.12 8.35 0.31
C ASP A 111 2.38 9.34 1.21
N ARG A 112 1.39 10.04 0.65
CA ARG A 112 0.57 11.02 1.35
C ARG A 112 -0.45 10.41 2.31
N PHE A 113 -0.45 9.09 2.53
CA PHE A 113 -1.37 8.43 3.46
C PHE A 113 -1.29 9.06 4.85
N LYS A 114 -2.39 9.57 5.40
CA LYS A 114 -2.40 10.17 6.76
C LYS A 114 -1.78 9.25 7.81
N LYS A 115 -2.13 7.98 7.72
CA LYS A 115 -1.70 6.96 8.65
C LYS A 115 -1.62 5.63 7.91
N LEU A 116 -0.48 4.97 8.06
CA LEU A 116 -0.31 3.56 7.74
C LEU A 116 -0.18 2.78 9.05
N ARG A 117 -0.57 1.50 9.02
CA ARG A 117 -0.35 0.58 10.13
C ARG A 117 1.16 0.38 10.31
N SER A 118 1.58 0.22 11.56
CA SER A 118 2.95 -0.19 11.85
C SER A 118 2.94 -1.12 13.06
N MET A 119 3.36 -2.35 12.83
CA MET A 119 3.47 -3.38 13.87
C MET A 119 4.48 -4.46 13.46
N PRO A 120 5.15 -5.11 14.43
CA PRO A 120 5.97 -6.29 14.15
C PRO A 120 5.21 -7.35 13.33
N GLY A 121 5.85 -7.89 12.29
CA GLY A 121 5.28 -8.97 11.47
C GLY A 121 4.31 -8.50 10.37
N LEU A 122 4.14 -7.18 10.19
CA LEU A 122 3.47 -6.59 9.02
C LEU A 122 4.45 -6.44 7.86
N ARG A 123 4.02 -6.69 6.63
CA ARG A 123 4.78 -6.36 5.41
C ARG A 123 3.91 -5.58 4.44
N TYR A 124 4.46 -4.50 3.90
CA TYR A 124 3.81 -3.72 2.86
C TYR A 124 4.17 -4.20 1.45
N ARG A 125 3.16 -4.56 0.66
CA ARG A 125 3.26 -4.52 -0.80
C ARG A 125 2.77 -3.16 -1.26
N ARG A 126 3.59 -2.45 -2.04
CA ARG A 126 3.23 -1.15 -2.59
C ARG A 126 3.33 -1.18 -4.09
N THR A 127 2.17 -1.17 -4.72
CA THR A 127 1.97 -1.23 -6.17
C THR A 127 0.96 -0.16 -6.59
N PRO A 128 0.99 0.36 -7.83
CA PRO A 128 0.04 1.39 -8.24
C PRO A 128 -1.42 0.95 -8.04
N GLY A 129 -2.16 1.74 -7.27
CA GLY A 129 -3.57 1.47 -6.96
C GLY A 129 -3.78 0.18 -6.16
N ALA A 130 -2.82 -0.21 -5.33
CA ALA A 130 -2.87 -1.42 -4.51
C ALA A 130 -3.12 -2.68 -5.36
N GLY A 131 -2.47 -2.75 -6.52
CA GLY A 131 -2.50 -3.91 -7.40
C GLY A 131 -3.61 -3.88 -8.46
N ILE A 132 -4.44 -2.83 -8.52
CA ILE A 132 -5.54 -2.76 -9.50
C ILE A 132 -5.08 -2.79 -10.96
N LEU A 133 -3.87 -2.29 -11.24
CA LEU A 133 -3.26 -2.32 -12.58
C LEU A 133 -2.51 -3.63 -12.84
N SER A 134 -2.42 -4.52 -11.85
CA SER A 134 -1.69 -5.80 -11.98
C SER A 134 -2.63 -6.90 -12.47
N PRO A 135 -2.18 -7.77 -13.39
CA PRO A 135 -2.93 -8.98 -13.74
C PRO A 135 -3.15 -9.86 -12.51
N ARG A 136 -4.36 -10.42 -12.38
CA ARG A 136 -4.77 -11.20 -11.20
C ARG A 136 -3.86 -12.40 -10.93
N GLU A 137 -3.30 -13.05 -11.95
CA GLU A 137 -2.40 -14.19 -11.77
C GLU A 137 -1.09 -13.83 -11.06
N LYS A 138 -0.62 -12.58 -11.19
CA LYS A 138 0.60 -12.12 -10.52
C LYS A 138 0.40 -11.99 -9.01
N ASP A 139 -0.80 -11.63 -8.58
CA ASP A 139 -1.12 -11.50 -7.15
C ASP A 139 -1.10 -12.81 -6.40
N TYR A 140 -1.68 -13.87 -6.99
CA TYR A 140 -1.59 -15.21 -6.41
C TYR A 140 -0.13 -15.68 -6.29
N ARG A 141 0.70 -15.35 -7.28
CA ARG A 141 2.13 -15.65 -7.25
C ARG A 141 2.82 -14.86 -6.13
N PHE A 142 2.53 -13.56 -6.01
CA PHE A 142 3.08 -12.70 -4.96
C PHE A 142 2.70 -13.20 -3.56
N VAL A 143 1.42 -13.47 -3.30
CA VAL A 143 0.95 -13.97 -2.00
C VAL A 143 1.65 -15.29 -1.70
N LYS A 144 1.74 -16.22 -2.67
CA LYS A 144 2.48 -17.48 -2.51
C LYS A 144 3.97 -17.29 -2.28
N GLN A 145 4.61 -16.35 -2.98
CA GLN A 145 6.03 -16.03 -2.78
C GLN A 145 6.27 -15.39 -1.43
N THR A 146 5.41 -14.49 -0.97
CA THR A 146 5.49 -13.86 0.35
C THR A 146 5.30 -14.89 1.45
N LEU A 147 4.33 -15.79 1.28
CA LEU A 147 4.15 -16.98 2.10
C LEU A 147 5.36 -17.93 2.04
N ALA A 148 6.05 -18.07 0.90
CA ALA A 148 7.23 -18.93 0.79
C ALA A 148 8.49 -18.29 1.38
N LEU A 149 8.68 -16.98 1.18
CA LEU A 149 9.80 -16.17 1.68
C LEU A 149 9.72 -15.96 3.19
N HIS A 150 8.51 -15.98 3.75
CA HIS A 150 8.29 -15.71 5.18
C HIS A 150 7.70 -16.89 5.96
N GLY A 151 7.18 -17.91 5.28
CA GLY A 151 6.47 -19.06 5.85
C GLY A 151 7.22 -20.39 5.67
N ALA A 152 8.55 -20.38 5.84
CA ALA A 152 9.25 -21.62 6.18
C ALA A 152 8.74 -22.22 7.52
N ASP A 153 7.99 -21.45 8.32
CA ASP A 153 7.26 -21.93 9.47
C ASP A 153 5.74 -21.83 9.23
N ARG A 154 5.11 -22.98 8.95
CA ARG A 154 3.66 -23.13 8.63
C ARG A 154 2.76 -22.92 9.86
N THR A 155 3.28 -22.42 10.96
CA THR A 155 2.60 -22.34 12.25
C THR A 155 1.70 -21.12 12.41
N HIS A 156 1.86 -20.09 11.56
CA HIS A 156 1.11 -18.84 11.66
C HIS A 156 0.35 -18.52 10.37
N PRO A 157 -0.98 -18.33 10.41
CA PRO A 157 -1.73 -17.87 9.25
C PRO A 157 -1.31 -16.44 8.89
N VAL A 158 -1.15 -16.17 7.60
CA VAL A 158 -0.89 -14.81 7.09
C VAL A 158 -2.19 -14.26 6.52
N THR A 159 -2.59 -13.09 7.02
CA THR A 159 -3.72 -12.35 6.48
C THR A 159 -3.23 -11.39 5.39
N PHE A 160 -3.85 -11.45 4.21
CA PHE A 160 -3.67 -10.47 3.16
C PHE A 160 -4.74 -9.38 3.30
N ILE A 161 -4.33 -8.11 3.29
CA ILE A 161 -5.25 -6.96 3.35
C ILE A 161 -4.96 -6.08 2.15
N ALA A 162 -5.98 -5.71 1.39
CA ALA A 162 -5.84 -4.70 0.34
C ALA A 162 -6.62 -3.45 0.73
N ASP A 163 -5.92 -2.32 0.80
CA ASP A 163 -6.51 -1.00 1.06
C ASP A 163 -6.55 -0.18 -0.22
N SER A 164 -7.59 0.64 -0.36
CA SER A 164 -7.70 1.62 -1.45
C SER A 164 -7.52 3.02 -0.90
N HIS A 165 -7.53 4.05 -1.76
CA HIS A 165 -7.56 5.44 -1.32
C HIS A 165 -8.25 6.36 -2.32
N LYS A 166 -8.65 7.54 -1.84
CA LYS A 166 -9.27 8.58 -2.66
C LYS A 166 -8.27 9.20 -3.63
N GLU A 167 -8.79 9.70 -4.75
CA GLU A 167 -8.03 10.43 -5.76
C GLU A 167 -6.86 9.61 -6.30
N CYS A 168 -7.10 8.30 -6.50
CA CYS A 168 -6.05 7.39 -6.91
C CYS A 168 -5.73 7.54 -8.40
N GLY A 169 -4.54 8.04 -8.74
CA GLY A 169 -4.09 8.16 -10.13
C GLY A 169 -4.11 6.83 -10.90
N ALA A 170 -3.82 5.71 -10.22
CA ALA A 170 -3.90 4.38 -10.82
C ALA A 170 -5.36 3.95 -11.08
N ALA A 171 -6.31 4.33 -10.22
CA ALA A 171 -7.73 4.10 -10.45
C ALA A 171 -8.24 4.90 -11.66
N LEU A 172 -7.85 6.18 -11.76
CA LEU A 172 -8.15 7.02 -12.91
C LEU A 172 -7.61 6.43 -14.21
N LYS A 173 -6.37 5.92 -14.18
CA LYS A 173 -5.79 5.21 -15.32
C LYS A 173 -6.58 3.95 -15.67
N PHE A 174 -6.89 3.11 -14.68
CA PHE A 174 -7.67 1.90 -14.89
C PHE A 174 -9.02 2.20 -15.56
N ALA A 175 -9.77 3.18 -15.05
CA ALA A 175 -11.05 3.60 -15.60
C ALA A 175 -10.91 4.05 -17.07
N LYS A 176 -9.92 4.90 -17.38
CA LYS A 176 -9.64 5.35 -18.75
C LYS A 176 -9.28 4.20 -19.70
N ASP A 177 -8.40 3.30 -19.27
CA ASP A 177 -7.96 2.16 -20.09
C ASP A 177 -9.12 1.21 -20.42
N HIS A 178 -10.17 1.17 -19.58
CA HIS A 178 -11.35 0.32 -19.75
C HIS A 178 -12.58 1.07 -20.30
N GLY A 179 -12.43 2.33 -20.72
CA GLY A 179 -13.54 3.13 -21.24
C GLY A 179 -14.66 3.40 -20.22
N LEU A 180 -14.32 3.39 -18.93
CA LEU A 180 -15.23 3.70 -17.82
C LEU A 180 -15.18 5.20 -17.49
N ASP A 181 -16.21 5.70 -16.79
CA ASP A 181 -16.27 7.10 -16.38
C ASP A 181 -15.13 7.43 -15.37
N PRO A 182 -14.21 8.37 -15.69
CA PRO A 182 -13.17 8.79 -14.76
C PRO A 182 -13.72 9.42 -13.47
N GLY A 183 -14.93 9.99 -13.49
CA GLY A 183 -15.59 10.53 -12.29
C GLY A 183 -15.92 9.46 -11.23
N ASP A 184 -16.07 8.21 -11.68
CA ASP A 184 -16.35 7.06 -10.81
C ASP A 184 -15.09 6.25 -10.48
N ALA A 185 -13.90 6.70 -10.86
CA ALA A 185 -12.66 5.92 -10.78
C ALA A 185 -12.38 5.34 -9.38
N ASP A 186 -12.56 6.13 -8.32
CA ASP A 186 -12.34 5.65 -6.95
C ASP A 186 -13.33 4.54 -6.57
N ALA A 187 -14.61 4.69 -6.93
CA ALA A 187 -15.64 3.70 -6.65
C ALA A 187 -15.43 2.41 -7.45
N ILE A 188 -15.04 2.54 -8.73
CA ILE A 188 -14.63 1.41 -9.57
C ILE A 188 -13.45 0.68 -8.91
N ALA A 189 -12.42 1.42 -8.49
CA ALA A 189 -11.24 0.80 -7.89
C ALA A 189 -11.52 0.09 -6.57
N GLN A 190 -12.37 0.67 -5.72
CA GLN A 190 -12.83 -0.02 -4.51
C GLN A 190 -13.51 -1.35 -4.84
N ARG A 191 -14.42 -1.36 -5.83
CA ARG A 191 -15.14 -2.57 -6.25
C ARG A 191 -14.16 -3.62 -6.79
N GLU A 192 -13.25 -3.25 -7.68
CA GLU A 192 -12.26 -4.17 -8.24
C GLU A 192 -11.37 -4.79 -7.15
N LEU A 193 -10.93 -3.98 -6.17
CA LEU A 193 -10.14 -4.49 -5.06
C LEU A 193 -10.94 -5.42 -4.14
N GLN A 194 -12.21 -5.12 -3.89
CA GLN A 194 -13.11 -5.99 -3.12
C GLN A 194 -13.35 -7.34 -3.82
N GLU A 195 -13.59 -7.31 -5.14
CA GLU A 195 -13.75 -8.52 -5.94
C GLU A 195 -12.47 -9.37 -5.93
N ARG A 196 -11.31 -8.73 -6.11
CA ARG A 196 -10.00 -9.36 -6.05
C ARG A 196 -9.72 -10.01 -4.68
N VAL A 197 -10.01 -9.32 -3.59
CA VAL A 197 -9.91 -9.88 -2.23
C VAL A 197 -10.81 -11.09 -2.09
N LYS A 198 -12.07 -11.00 -2.56
CA LYS A 198 -13.03 -12.10 -2.48
C LYS A 198 -12.52 -13.32 -3.25
N GLU A 199 -11.94 -13.14 -4.42
CA GLU A 199 -11.36 -14.25 -5.19
C GLU A 199 -10.19 -14.93 -4.47
N LEU A 200 -9.29 -14.15 -3.88
CA LEU A 200 -8.20 -14.68 -3.06
C LEU A 200 -8.76 -15.48 -1.88
N HIS A 201 -9.80 -14.96 -1.23
CA HIS A 201 -10.48 -15.62 -0.12
C HIS A 201 -11.13 -16.94 -0.53
N ASP A 202 -11.92 -16.93 -1.62
CA ASP A 202 -12.58 -18.12 -2.18
C ASP A 202 -11.56 -19.20 -2.62
N SER A 203 -10.31 -18.79 -2.89
CA SER A 203 -9.18 -19.68 -3.21
C SER A 203 -8.41 -20.19 -1.99
N GLY A 204 -8.87 -19.90 -0.77
CA GLY A 204 -8.30 -20.40 0.49
C GLY A 204 -7.21 -19.53 1.12
N VAL A 205 -7.05 -18.27 0.69
CA VAL A 205 -6.19 -17.28 1.36
C VAL A 205 -7.02 -16.55 2.43
N ASP A 206 -6.47 -16.24 3.61
CA ASP A 206 -7.12 -15.30 4.54
C ASP A 206 -6.96 -13.87 3.98
N ALA A 207 -7.79 -13.51 3.00
CA ALA A 207 -7.78 -12.21 2.36
C ALA A 207 -8.95 -11.34 2.82
N ARG A 208 -8.70 -10.04 3.05
CA ARG A 208 -9.70 -9.07 3.48
C ARG A 208 -9.52 -7.74 2.75
N TYR A 209 -10.64 -7.06 2.51
CA TYR A 209 -10.61 -5.69 2.06
C TYR A 209 -10.50 -4.82 3.29
N GLY A 210 -9.52 -3.93 3.30
CA GLY A 210 -9.23 -3.08 4.44
C GLY A 210 -10.02 -1.78 4.40
N GLU A 211 -9.30 -0.69 4.64
CA GLU A 211 -9.84 0.66 4.71
C GLU A 211 -9.76 1.37 3.35
N HIS A 212 -10.59 2.41 3.20
CA HIS A 212 -10.42 3.40 2.15
C HIS A 212 -9.62 4.58 2.73
N LEU A 213 -8.30 4.51 2.56
CA LEU A 213 -7.34 5.41 3.17
C LEU A 213 -7.50 6.85 2.66
N SER A 214 -7.21 7.79 3.56
CA SER A 214 -7.16 9.22 3.22
C SER A 214 -5.73 9.67 2.96
N VAL A 215 -5.56 10.51 1.96
CA VAL A 215 -4.30 11.15 1.57
C VAL A 215 -4.35 12.64 1.89
N ASP A 216 -3.19 13.27 2.08
CA ASP A 216 -3.05 14.70 2.37
C ASP A 216 -2.25 15.45 1.31
N GLY A 217 -2.71 16.67 0.96
CA GLY A 217 -1.97 17.62 0.14
C GLY A 217 -1.91 17.24 -1.35
N PHE A 218 -1.12 17.98 -2.12
CA PHE A 218 -0.93 17.76 -3.56
C PHE A 218 0.14 16.67 -3.82
N HIS A 219 -0.08 15.83 -4.83
CA HIS A 219 0.88 14.78 -5.21
C HIS A 219 1.97 15.34 -6.12
N ALA A 220 3.16 15.58 -5.57
CA ALA A 220 4.26 16.27 -6.26
C ALA A 220 5.62 15.57 -6.04
N GLY A 221 5.64 14.24 -5.98
CA GLY A 221 6.89 13.51 -5.79
C GLY A 221 7.80 13.61 -7.03
N ILE A 222 9.03 14.07 -6.87
CA ILE A 222 10.08 13.99 -7.91
C ILE A 222 11.07 12.85 -7.65
N MET A 223 10.68 11.90 -6.80
CA MET A 223 11.47 10.72 -6.49
C MET A 223 10.61 9.50 -6.19
N ALA A 224 11.24 8.34 -6.30
CA ALA A 224 10.69 7.08 -5.83
C ALA A 224 11.66 6.40 -4.85
N ILE A 225 11.11 5.70 -3.87
CA ILE A 225 11.81 4.76 -3.02
C ILE A 225 11.46 3.36 -3.51
N VAL A 226 12.48 2.58 -3.85
CA VAL A 226 12.34 1.17 -4.15
C VAL A 226 12.74 0.39 -2.91
N ASP A 227 11.77 -0.25 -2.27
CA ASP A 227 11.95 -0.97 -1.01
C ASP A 227 12.43 -2.41 -1.25
N GLY A 228 13.75 -2.61 -1.23
CA GLY A 228 14.35 -3.95 -1.27
C GLY A 228 14.33 -4.71 0.06
N THR A 229 13.65 -4.20 1.10
CA THR A 229 13.47 -4.89 2.39
C THR A 229 12.23 -5.79 2.43
N TYR A 230 11.55 -5.94 1.29
CA TYR A 230 10.31 -6.72 1.13
C TYR A 230 9.18 -6.25 2.02
N GLY A 231 8.96 -4.93 2.06
CA GLY A 231 7.82 -4.35 2.74
C GLY A 231 8.03 -4.12 4.23
N ARG A 232 9.25 -4.22 4.74
CA ARG A 232 9.53 -3.82 6.13
C ARG A 232 9.44 -2.31 6.30
N LEU A 233 9.61 -1.51 5.23
CA LEU A 233 9.49 -0.06 5.31
C LEU A 233 8.02 0.35 5.57
N HIS A 234 7.68 0.70 6.81
CA HIS A 234 6.32 1.11 7.18
C HIS A 234 6.10 2.61 7.04
N ASP A 235 7.02 3.42 7.58
CA ASP A 235 6.91 4.89 7.56
C ASP A 235 8.29 5.56 7.52
N TYR A 236 8.61 6.22 6.41
CA TYR A 236 9.85 6.99 6.23
C TYR A 236 9.62 8.51 6.28
N ARG A 237 8.40 9.00 6.52
CA ARG A 237 8.11 10.44 6.39
C ARG A 237 8.77 11.27 7.48
N LYS A 238 9.06 10.65 8.63
CA LYS A 238 9.82 11.27 9.73
C LYS A 238 11.31 11.44 9.43
N THR A 239 11.80 10.89 8.31
CA THR A 239 13.22 10.98 7.93
C THR A 239 13.59 12.32 7.31
N GLY A 240 12.59 13.14 6.94
CA GLY A 240 12.82 14.36 6.18
C GLY A 240 13.20 14.07 4.72
N LEU A 241 12.94 12.86 4.20
CA LEU A 241 12.98 12.65 2.75
C LEU A 241 11.92 13.54 2.06
N PRO A 242 12.19 13.97 0.81
CA PRO A 242 11.18 14.64 -0.01
C PRO A 242 9.96 13.73 -0.25
N GLN A 243 8.85 14.31 -0.69
CA GLN A 243 7.70 13.52 -1.13
C GLN A 243 8.13 12.57 -2.23
N SER A 244 7.70 11.31 -2.14
CA SER A 244 8.18 10.24 -2.98
C SER A 244 7.14 9.16 -3.19
N TYR A 245 7.16 8.51 -4.34
CA TYR A 245 6.44 7.24 -4.47
C TYR A 245 7.20 6.13 -3.75
N VAL A 246 6.52 5.12 -3.21
CA VAL A 246 7.17 3.92 -2.67
C VAL A 246 6.73 2.68 -3.40
N VAL A 247 7.66 1.99 -4.05
CA VAL A 247 7.41 0.72 -4.73
C VAL A 247 8.02 -0.40 -3.90
N SER A 248 7.19 -1.38 -3.53
CA SER A 248 7.60 -2.53 -2.71
C SER A 248 6.93 -3.78 -3.27
N THR A 249 7.65 -4.53 -4.09
CA THR A 249 7.20 -5.83 -4.63
C THR A 249 8.42 -6.70 -4.94
N PRO A 250 8.35 -8.02 -4.69
CA PRO A 250 9.40 -8.97 -5.07
C PRO A 250 9.35 -9.35 -6.55
N ASP A 251 8.32 -8.94 -7.30
CA ASP A 251 8.18 -9.25 -8.73
C ASP A 251 8.83 -8.17 -9.60
N ASP A 252 9.77 -8.56 -10.45
CA ASP A 252 10.55 -7.63 -11.28
C ASP A 252 9.73 -6.86 -12.31
N GLU A 253 8.68 -7.49 -12.84
CA GLU A 253 7.83 -6.85 -13.85
C GLU A 253 6.96 -5.80 -13.17
N GLU A 254 6.34 -6.15 -12.03
CA GLU A 254 5.58 -5.19 -11.24
C GLU A 254 6.45 -4.07 -10.66
N LEU A 255 7.68 -4.38 -10.26
CA LEU A 255 8.65 -3.37 -9.82
C LEU A 255 8.95 -2.40 -10.96
N ALA A 256 9.17 -2.92 -12.17
CA ALA A 256 9.47 -2.12 -13.34
C ALA A 256 8.27 -1.25 -13.76
N ASP A 257 7.09 -1.85 -13.83
CA ASP A 257 5.84 -1.17 -14.19
C ASP A 257 5.47 -0.13 -13.13
N GLY A 258 5.56 -0.49 -11.85
CA GLY A 258 5.30 0.39 -10.72
C GLY A 258 6.21 1.62 -10.72
N LEU A 259 7.52 1.41 -10.83
CA LEU A 259 8.50 2.49 -10.92
C LEU A 259 8.28 3.34 -12.18
N GLY A 260 7.92 2.70 -13.30
CA GLY A 260 7.58 3.39 -14.54
C GLY A 260 6.39 4.33 -14.37
N ILE A 261 5.30 3.83 -13.78
CA ILE A 261 4.09 4.61 -13.50
C ILE A 261 4.41 5.78 -12.57
N CYS A 262 5.25 5.60 -11.54
CA CYS A 262 5.65 6.70 -10.66
C CYS A 262 6.27 7.87 -11.43
N MET A 263 7.19 7.57 -12.35
CA MET A 263 7.81 8.60 -13.20
C MET A 263 6.84 9.20 -14.21
N ASP A 264 5.93 8.40 -14.77
CA ASP A 264 4.93 8.88 -15.72
C ASP A 264 3.87 9.76 -15.05
N VAL A 265 3.51 9.48 -13.79
CA VAL A 265 2.67 10.36 -12.96
C VAL A 265 3.40 11.66 -12.65
N ALA A 266 4.67 11.61 -12.23
CA ALA A 266 5.46 12.81 -11.95
C ALA A 266 5.63 13.70 -13.20
N ARG A 267 5.74 13.09 -14.39
CA ARG A 267 5.80 13.78 -15.69
C ARG A 267 4.44 14.08 -16.30
N SER A 268 3.33 13.70 -15.66
CA SER A 268 2.02 14.03 -16.19
C SER A 268 1.80 15.54 -16.15
N HIS A 269 1.00 16.07 -17.08
CA HIS A 269 0.70 17.50 -17.14
C HIS A 269 -0.02 18.01 -15.86
N HIS A 270 -0.72 17.14 -15.15
CA HIS A 270 -1.34 17.46 -13.86
C HIS A 270 -0.33 17.53 -12.70
N ALA A 271 0.86 16.95 -12.86
CA ALA A 271 2.00 17.14 -11.96
C ALA A 271 2.92 18.23 -12.53
N TYR A 272 4.05 17.86 -13.14
CA TYR A 272 5.07 18.81 -13.62
C TYR A 272 5.20 18.87 -15.14
N GLY A 273 4.64 17.92 -15.89
CA GLY A 273 4.78 17.90 -17.35
C GLY A 273 6.23 17.93 -17.82
N ASP A 274 6.50 18.82 -18.79
CA ASP A 274 7.83 19.05 -19.35
C ASP A 274 8.77 19.84 -18.42
N LEU A 275 8.25 20.41 -17.32
CA LEU A 275 9.08 21.08 -16.32
C LEU A 275 9.97 20.10 -15.54
N LEU A 276 9.58 18.81 -15.48
CA LEU A 276 10.34 17.80 -14.76
C LEU A 276 11.53 17.29 -15.58
N GLU A 277 12.69 17.88 -15.32
CA GLU A 277 13.95 17.50 -15.99
C GLU A 277 14.65 16.29 -15.37
N ALA A 278 14.43 16.05 -14.06
CA ALA A 278 15.15 15.03 -13.31
C ALA A 278 14.28 14.31 -12.27
N PHE A 279 14.54 13.03 -12.07
CA PHE A 279 13.87 12.18 -11.10
C PHE A 279 14.90 11.37 -10.31
N THR A 280 14.70 11.21 -9.01
CA THR A 280 15.64 10.47 -8.15
C THR A 280 15.02 9.15 -7.71
N ILE A 281 15.79 8.06 -7.76
CA ILE A 281 15.38 6.76 -7.24
C ILE A 281 16.28 6.41 -6.06
N LEU A 282 15.70 6.30 -4.87
CA LEU A 282 16.37 5.73 -3.71
C LEU A 282 16.12 4.22 -3.68
N ALA A 283 17.13 3.42 -4.00
CA ALA A 283 17.03 1.97 -3.97
C ALA A 283 17.54 1.45 -2.61
N ILE A 284 16.63 1.00 -1.75
CA ILE A 284 16.97 0.41 -0.46
C ILE A 284 17.37 -1.05 -0.69
N GLN A 285 18.52 -1.43 -0.17
CA GLN A 285 19.16 -2.72 -0.37
C GLN A 285 19.25 -3.47 0.96
N ASP A 286 18.73 -4.70 1.04
CA ASP A 286 18.92 -5.56 2.21
C ASP A 286 20.19 -6.43 2.01
N PRO A 287 21.28 -6.18 2.75
CA PRO A 287 22.51 -6.96 2.63
C PRO A 287 22.34 -8.42 3.07
N LYS A 288 21.29 -8.75 3.83
CA LYS A 288 20.94 -10.14 4.19
C LYS A 288 20.32 -10.87 3.00
N ASN A 289 19.83 -10.16 1.98
CA ASN A 289 19.32 -10.72 0.73
C ASN A 289 20.02 -10.12 -0.49
N ARG A 290 21.25 -10.58 -0.74
CA ARG A 290 22.12 -10.05 -1.80
C ARG A 290 21.60 -10.29 -3.21
N ASP A 291 20.99 -11.44 -3.46
CA ASP A 291 20.51 -11.78 -4.81
C ASP A 291 19.28 -10.95 -5.17
N ALA A 292 18.35 -10.81 -4.22
CA ALA A 292 17.24 -9.88 -4.34
C ALA A 292 17.69 -8.44 -4.55
N THR A 293 18.65 -7.98 -3.75
CA THR A 293 19.22 -6.65 -3.87
C THR A 293 19.80 -6.39 -5.26
N LYS A 294 20.55 -7.35 -5.82
CA LYS A 294 21.09 -7.24 -7.18
C LYS A 294 19.97 -7.19 -8.22
N GLN A 295 18.96 -8.02 -8.06
CA GLN A 295 17.82 -8.10 -8.97
C GLN A 295 17.05 -6.77 -8.99
N VAL A 296 16.72 -6.22 -7.81
CA VAL A 296 16.11 -4.89 -7.66
C VAL A 296 16.95 -3.82 -8.35
N MET A 297 18.27 -3.80 -8.13
CA MET A 297 19.16 -2.83 -8.78
C MET A 297 19.16 -2.97 -10.30
N ASN A 298 19.20 -4.19 -10.83
CA ASN A 298 19.15 -4.43 -12.27
C ASN A 298 17.84 -3.89 -12.88
N VAL A 299 16.71 -4.09 -12.20
CA VAL A 299 15.41 -3.56 -12.65
C VAL A 299 15.42 -2.03 -12.61
N VAL A 300 15.89 -1.44 -11.51
CA VAL A 300 15.96 0.02 -11.34
C VAL A 300 16.84 0.65 -12.41
N GLU A 301 18.02 0.11 -12.66
CA GLU A 301 18.95 0.62 -13.68
C GLU A 301 18.36 0.45 -15.09
N ARG A 302 17.73 -0.70 -15.38
CA ARG A 302 17.03 -0.93 -16.65
C ARG A 302 15.94 0.12 -16.86
N VAL A 303 15.07 0.33 -15.88
CA VAL A 303 13.96 1.29 -15.98
C VAL A 303 14.47 2.73 -16.07
N ALA A 304 15.54 3.08 -15.33
CA ALA A 304 16.17 4.39 -15.45
C ALA A 304 16.72 4.63 -16.87
N SER A 305 17.34 3.61 -17.48
CA SER A 305 17.95 3.71 -18.81
C SER A 305 16.96 3.87 -19.96
N THR A 306 15.69 3.49 -19.78
CA THR A 306 14.66 3.61 -20.83
C THR A 306 14.07 5.03 -20.91
N ARG A 307 14.30 5.89 -19.91
CA ARG A 307 13.72 7.23 -19.82
C ARG A 307 14.62 8.29 -20.48
N LYS A 308 14.67 8.29 -21.82
CA LYS A 308 15.54 9.17 -22.63
C LYS A 308 15.35 10.68 -22.41
N ASN A 309 14.16 11.10 -21.99
CA ASN A 309 13.79 12.51 -21.81
C ASN A 309 13.63 12.91 -20.33
N LEU A 310 14.21 12.14 -19.42
CA LEU A 310 14.18 12.41 -17.98
C LEU A 310 15.52 11.98 -17.39
N ARG A 311 16.24 12.89 -16.74
CA ARG A 311 17.49 12.52 -16.06
C ARG A 311 17.16 11.74 -14.80
N VAL A 312 17.37 10.43 -14.82
CA VAL A 312 17.13 9.56 -13.67
C VAL A 312 18.43 9.31 -12.90
N ALA A 313 18.47 9.70 -11.63
CA ALA A 313 19.58 9.41 -10.72
C ALA A 313 19.21 8.24 -9.80
N VAL A 314 20.02 7.19 -9.79
CA VAL A 314 19.84 6.03 -8.89
C VAL A 314 20.79 6.16 -7.71
N VAL A 315 20.23 6.14 -6.50
CA VAL A 315 20.94 6.26 -5.23
C VAL A 315 20.79 4.95 -4.45
N PRO A 316 21.78 4.05 -4.45
CA PRO A 316 21.72 2.86 -3.64
C PRO A 316 21.94 3.18 -2.15
N TRP A 317 21.14 2.55 -1.28
CA TRP A 317 21.26 2.67 0.17
C TRP A 317 21.19 1.30 0.85
N ILE A 318 22.19 0.98 1.66
CA ILE A 318 22.25 -0.31 2.37
C ILE A 318 21.49 -0.20 3.68
N TYR A 319 20.40 -0.97 3.80
CA TYR A 319 19.69 -1.21 5.05
C TYR A 319 20.60 -1.99 6.02
N ARG A 320 20.69 -1.56 7.28
CA ARG A 320 21.58 -2.15 8.30
C ARG A 320 20.84 -2.66 9.55
N GLY A 321 19.54 -2.94 9.44
CA GLY A 321 18.76 -3.50 10.55
C GLY A 321 18.76 -5.03 10.58
#